data_AF-A0A518HKT9-F1
#
_entry.id   AF-A0A518HKT9-F1
#
_cell.length_a   1.000
_cell.length_b   1.000
_cell.length_c   1.000
_cell.angle_alpha   90.00
_cell.angle_beta   90.00
_cell.angle_gamma   90.00
#
_symmetry.space_group_name_H-M   'P 1'
#
loop_
_entity.id
_entity.type
_entity.pdbx_description
1 polymer ?
#
loop_
_entity_poly.entity_id
_entity_poly.type
_entity_poly.pdbx_seq_one_letter_code
_entity_poly.pdbx_strand_id
1 'polypeptide(L)'
;MLLLAQEESKRLIEFSWAPLTEEHGIPMAIMGIVVVFSALVLIVVFITVLPRLVAPFIQPELAPQAASPVVHDDELPEEILVVIAAAVAEALDRPHRIVKIRGLGTGEYAWSLEGRMKHHMSHRIQHRDPK
;
A
#
# COMPACT_ATOMS: atom_id res chain seq x y z
N MET A 1 -26.36 -39.93 15.80
CA MET A 1 -27.24 -38.74 15.91
C MET A 1 -26.51 -37.41 15.70
N LEU A 2 -25.28 -37.21 16.17
CA LEU A 2 -24.53 -35.94 15.96
C LEU A 2 -24.06 -35.68 14.50
N LEU A 3 -23.93 -36.71 13.67
CA LEU A 3 -23.53 -36.55 12.25
C LEU A 3 -24.65 -35.99 11.36
N LEU A 4 -25.93 -36.21 11.69
CA LEU A 4 -27.07 -35.70 10.91
C LEU A 4 -27.27 -34.19 11.09
N ALA A 5 -26.96 -33.64 12.27
CA ALA A 5 -27.06 -32.20 12.53
C ALA A 5 -25.98 -31.38 11.81
N GLN A 6 -24.81 -31.99 11.55
CA GLN A 6 -23.67 -31.32 10.91
C GLN A 6 -23.82 -31.23 9.38
N GLU A 7 -24.66 -32.08 8.79
CA GLU A 7 -25.00 -32.05 7.36
C GLU A 7 -26.07 -30.99 7.06
N GLU A 8 -27.01 -30.74 7.97
CA GLU A 8 -27.98 -29.64 7.84
C GLU A 8 -27.33 -28.27 7.97
N SER A 9 -26.37 -28.10 8.90
CA SER A 9 -25.65 -26.83 9.07
C SER A 9 -24.85 -26.43 7.82
N LYS A 10 -24.31 -27.41 7.07
CA LYS A 10 -23.63 -27.16 5.78
C LYS A 10 -24.56 -26.70 4.67
N ARG A 11 -25.88 -26.96 4.76
CA ARG A 11 -26.86 -26.43 3.80
C ARG A 11 -27.33 -25.00 4.13
N LEU A 12 -27.10 -24.50 5.34
CA LEU A 12 -27.47 -23.13 5.71
C LEU A 12 -26.48 -22.07 5.18
N ILE A 13 -25.35 -22.52 4.64
CA ILE A 13 -24.44 -21.73 3.78
C ILE A 13 -24.48 -22.32 2.37
N GLU A 14 -25.65 -22.81 1.92
CA GLU A 14 -25.88 -22.94 0.48
C GLU A 14 -25.80 -21.53 -0.09
N PHE A 15 -24.83 -21.33 -0.97
CA PHE A 15 -24.67 -20.14 -1.79
C PHE A 15 -25.96 -19.99 -2.61
N SER A 16 -26.97 -19.33 -2.02
CA SER A 16 -28.31 -19.29 -2.57
C SER A 16 -28.33 -18.22 -3.66
N TRP A 17 -28.25 -18.70 -4.90
CA TRP A 17 -28.51 -17.88 -6.08
C TRP A 17 -30.00 -17.56 -6.24
N ALA A 18 -30.86 -18.19 -5.43
CA ALA A 18 -32.31 -17.98 -5.38
C ALA A 18 -32.71 -16.50 -5.32
N PRO A 19 -32.19 -15.66 -4.38
CA PRO A 19 -32.49 -14.23 -4.33
C PRO A 19 -32.01 -13.42 -5.54
N LEU A 20 -31.08 -13.92 -6.35
CA LEU A 20 -30.62 -13.25 -7.58
C LEU A 20 -31.51 -13.59 -8.79
N THR A 21 -32.11 -14.79 -8.80
CA THR A 21 -32.99 -15.28 -9.87
C THR A 21 -34.47 -14.92 -9.69
N GLU A 22 -34.85 -14.40 -8.52
CA GLU A 22 -36.15 -13.77 -8.33
C GLU A 22 -36.27 -12.50 -9.21
N GLU A 23 -37.49 -12.17 -9.66
CA GLU A 23 -37.76 -11.11 -10.65
C GLU A 23 -37.15 -9.73 -10.30
N HIS A 24 -36.84 -9.49 -9.03
CA HIS A 24 -36.29 -8.23 -8.51
C HIS A 24 -34.83 -8.34 -7.99
N GLY A 25 -34.21 -9.52 -8.05
CA GLY A 25 -32.85 -9.74 -7.55
C GLY A 25 -31.77 -9.03 -8.37
N ILE A 26 -31.84 -9.18 -9.69
CA ILE A 26 -30.92 -8.54 -10.64
C ILE A 26 -30.92 -7.00 -10.52
N PRO A 27 -32.05 -6.29 -10.51
CA PRO A 27 -32.04 -4.83 -10.40
C PRO A 27 -31.47 -4.34 -9.06
N MET A 28 -31.70 -5.04 -7.95
CA MET A 28 -31.11 -4.70 -6.65
C MET A 28 -29.59 -4.88 -6.64
N ALA A 29 -29.09 -5.96 -7.26
CA ALA A 29 -27.65 -6.19 -7.41
C ALA A 29 -26.99 -5.12 -8.28
N ILE A 30 -27.62 -4.76 -9.41
CA ILE A 30 -27.13 -3.68 -10.29
C ILE A 30 -27.10 -2.35 -9.54
N MET A 31 -28.14 -2.01 -8.77
CA MET A 31 -28.18 -0.79 -7.96
C MET A 31 -27.01 -0.76 -6.96
N GLY A 32 -26.76 -1.87 -6.26
CA GLY A 32 -25.63 -1.99 -5.34
C GLY A 32 -24.27 -1.78 -6.02
N ILE A 33 -24.06 -2.42 -7.18
CA ILE A 33 -22.83 -2.27 -7.96
C ILE A 33 -22.63 -0.81 -8.39
N VAL A 34 -23.68 -0.16 -8.90
CA VAL A 34 -23.63 1.24 -9.33
C VAL A 34 -23.29 2.16 -8.16
N VAL A 35 -23.91 1.94 -6.99
CA VAL A 35 -23.63 2.72 -5.78
C VAL A 35 -22.16 2.55 -5.36
N VAL A 36 -21.65 1.32 -5.28
CA VAL A 36 -20.26 1.04 -4.90
C VAL A 36 -19.27 1.67 -5.88
N PHE A 37 -19.51 1.53 -7.19
CA PHE A 37 -18.68 2.18 -8.22
C PHE A 37 -18.72 3.70 -8.10
N SER A 38 -19.90 4.28 -7.91
CA SER A 38 -20.04 5.73 -7.78
C SER A 38 -19.28 6.28 -6.56
N ALA A 39 -19.34 5.56 -5.42
CA ALA A 39 -18.61 5.93 -4.22
C ALA A 39 -17.09 5.85 -4.42
N LEU A 40 -16.61 4.78 -5.07
CA LEU A 40 -15.18 4.62 -5.40
C LEU A 40 -14.68 5.72 -6.33
N VAL A 41 -15.44 6.03 -7.39
CA VAL A 41 -15.12 7.13 -8.31
C VAL A 41 -15.07 8.45 -7.57
N LEU A 42 -16.04 8.73 -6.70
CA LEU A 42 -16.09 9.97 -5.93
C LEU A 42 -14.87 10.11 -5.02
N ILE A 43 -14.46 9.03 -4.34
CA ILE A 43 -13.24 9.01 -3.51
C ILE A 43 -12.00 9.30 -4.35
N VAL A 44 -11.85 8.64 -5.51
CA VAL A 44 -10.70 8.86 -6.41
C VAL A 44 -10.67 10.30 -6.93
N VAL A 45 -11.82 10.82 -7.35
CA VAL A 45 -11.97 12.22 -7.78
C VAL A 45 -11.58 13.15 -6.65
N PHE A 46 -12.05 12.91 -5.43
CA PHE A 46 -11.74 13.75 -4.27
C PHE A 46 -10.23 13.76 -3.99
N ILE A 47 -9.59 12.59 -3.91
CA ILE A 47 -8.14 12.47 -3.71
C ILE A 47 -7.33 13.14 -4.83
N THR A 48 -7.86 13.19 -6.05
CA THR A 48 -7.15 13.79 -7.21
C THR A 48 -7.39 15.30 -7.33
N VAL A 49 -8.60 15.77 -6.98
CA VAL A 49 -9.00 17.18 -7.12
C VAL A 49 -8.54 18.01 -5.93
N LEU A 50 -8.55 17.47 -4.71
CA LEU A 50 -8.07 18.16 -3.51
C LEU A 50 -6.62 18.70 -3.65
N PRO A 51 -5.61 17.88 -4.03
CA PRO A 51 -4.24 18.36 -4.24
C PRO A 51 -4.15 19.37 -5.37
N ARG A 52 -5.01 19.27 -6.40
CA ARG A 52 -5.02 20.19 -7.54
C ARG A 52 -5.64 21.55 -7.22
N LEU A 53 -6.57 21.61 -6.26
CA LEU A 53 -7.18 22.85 -5.75
C LEU A 53 -6.28 23.56 -4.73
N VAL A 54 -5.51 22.81 -3.93
CA VAL A 54 -4.53 23.40 -2.99
C VAL A 54 -3.18 23.70 -3.64
N ALA A 55 -2.84 23.06 -4.77
CA ALA A 55 -1.64 23.36 -5.56
C ALA A 55 -1.46 24.84 -5.94
N PRO A 56 -2.49 25.62 -6.33
CA PRO A 56 -2.34 27.05 -6.56
C PRO A 56 -2.20 27.89 -5.28
N PHE A 57 -2.59 27.37 -4.11
CA PHE A 57 -2.43 28.03 -2.81
C PHE A 57 -1.10 27.73 -2.14
N ILE A 58 -0.46 26.63 -2.51
CA ILE A 58 0.95 26.37 -2.20
C ILE A 58 1.75 27.05 -3.30
N GLN A 59 2.13 28.32 -3.11
CA GLN A 59 3.07 28.98 -4.01
C GLN A 59 4.26 28.05 -4.26
N PRO A 60 4.52 27.60 -5.49
CA PRO A 60 5.83 27.11 -5.83
C PRO A 60 6.70 28.36 -5.83
N GLU A 61 7.61 28.48 -4.87
CA GLU A 61 8.69 29.44 -4.97
C GLU A 61 9.51 29.06 -6.21
N LEU A 62 9.15 29.67 -7.33
CA LEU A 62 9.96 29.75 -8.52
C LEU A 62 11.15 30.63 -8.16
N ALA A 63 12.30 30.01 -7.94
CA ALA A 63 13.60 30.69 -8.02
C ALA A 63 14.68 29.67 -8.46
N PRO A 64 15.76 30.10 -9.11
CA PRO A 64 15.85 30.18 -10.57
C PRO A 64 16.79 29.13 -11.19
N GLN A 65 16.77 29.05 -12.53
CA GLN A 65 17.81 28.38 -13.31
C GLN A 65 19.22 28.85 -12.89
N ALA A 66 20.11 27.87 -12.72
CA ALA A 66 21.58 27.96 -12.77
C ALA A 66 22.28 28.98 -11.85
N ALA A 67 22.71 28.52 -10.67
CA ALA A 67 23.98 28.94 -10.06
C ALA A 67 24.42 27.91 -8.99
N SER A 68 25.49 27.16 -9.29
CA SER A 68 26.44 26.51 -8.36
C SER A 68 25.92 25.55 -7.26
N PRO A 69 26.72 24.57 -6.81
CA PRO A 69 26.25 23.61 -5.82
C PRO A 69 26.05 24.34 -4.49
N VAL A 70 24.79 24.52 -4.10
CA VAL A 70 24.43 24.89 -2.74
C VAL A 70 24.57 23.63 -1.91
N VAL A 71 25.75 23.47 -1.32
CA VAL A 71 26.01 22.56 -0.20
C VAL A 71 24.90 22.77 0.82
N HIS A 72 24.02 21.78 0.94
CA HIS A 72 23.01 21.75 2.00
C HIS A 72 23.70 21.13 3.22
N ASP A 73 23.58 21.75 4.39
CA ASP A 73 24.14 21.23 5.67
C ASP A 73 23.56 19.86 6.10
N ASP A 74 22.63 19.28 5.32
CA ASP A 74 22.17 17.88 5.38
C ASP A 74 22.87 17.00 4.33
N GLU A 75 24.09 17.36 3.91
CA GLU A 75 24.90 16.55 3.02
C GLU A 75 25.28 15.27 3.78
N LEU A 76 24.58 14.17 3.46
CA LEU A 76 24.95 12.85 3.93
C LEU A 76 26.46 12.67 3.70
N PRO A 77 27.23 12.24 4.72
CA PRO A 77 28.67 12.07 4.59
C PRO A 77 29.00 11.27 3.33
N GLU A 78 30.07 11.65 2.63
CA GLU A 78 30.47 11.03 1.36
C GLU A 78 30.59 9.50 1.51
N GLU A 79 31.06 9.03 2.66
CA GLU A 79 31.18 7.61 2.99
C GLU A 79 29.82 6.91 2.96
N ILE A 80 28.77 7.56 3.47
CA ILE A 80 27.40 7.04 3.46
C ILE A 80 26.85 7.00 2.04
N LEU A 81 27.10 8.03 1.24
CA LEU A 81 26.67 8.08 -0.16
C LEU A 81 27.31 6.97 -1.00
N VAL A 82 28.60 6.71 -0.82
CA VAL A 82 29.33 5.63 -1.49
C VAL A 82 28.76 4.26 -1.09
N VAL A 83 28.49 4.04 0.20
CA VAL A 83 27.88 2.79 0.68
C VAL A 83 26.48 2.59 0.11
N ILE A 84 25.64 3.63 0.08
CA ILE A 84 24.31 3.56 -0.53
C ILE A 84 24.42 3.24 -2.02
N ALA A 85 25.31 3.92 -2.76
CA ALA A 85 25.50 3.68 -4.18
C ALA A 85 25.97 2.25 -4.48
N ALA A 86 26.91 1.72 -3.69
CA ALA A 86 27.40 0.35 -3.81
C ALA A 86 26.27 -0.67 -3.54
N ALA A 87 25.48 -0.48 -2.48
CA ALA A 87 24.36 -1.35 -2.14
C ALA A 87 23.28 -1.34 -3.25
N VAL A 88 22.98 -0.19 -3.84
CA VAL A 88 22.02 -0.07 -4.94
C VAL A 88 22.53 -0.77 -6.20
N ALA A 89 23.83 -0.63 -6.50
CA ALA A 89 24.45 -1.31 -7.64
C ALA A 89 24.39 -2.84 -7.51
N GLU A 90 24.66 -3.37 -6.31
CA GLU A 90 24.57 -4.80 -6.02
C GLU A 90 23.11 -5.31 -6.07
N ALA A 91 22.18 -4.57 -5.48
CA ALA A 91 20.80 -5.03 -5.35
C ALA A 91 20.02 -5.08 -6.69
N LEU A 92 20.37 -4.22 -7.65
CA LEU A 92 19.59 -4.05 -8.88
C LEU A 92 20.26 -4.61 -10.16
N ASP A 93 21.51 -5.08 -10.08
CA ASP A 93 22.27 -5.80 -11.13
C ASP A 93 22.27 -5.14 -12.54
N ARG A 94 21.94 -3.85 -12.63
CA ARG A 94 21.94 -3.03 -13.85
C ARG A 94 22.41 -1.62 -13.51
N PRO A 95 22.78 -0.77 -14.50
CA PRO A 95 23.09 0.63 -14.23
C PRO A 95 21.82 1.43 -13.86
N HIS A 96 21.85 2.07 -12.69
CA HIS A 96 20.74 2.88 -12.16
C HIS A 96 21.25 4.26 -11.73
N ARG A 97 20.39 5.29 -11.86
CA ARG A 97 20.68 6.66 -11.43
C ARG A 97 19.88 7.00 -10.19
N ILE A 98 20.57 7.38 -9.11
CA ILE A 98 19.93 7.85 -7.89
C ILE A 98 19.52 9.32 -8.10
N VAL A 99 18.22 9.60 -8.07
CA VAL A 99 17.66 10.95 -8.33
C VAL A 99 17.46 11.74 -7.05
N LYS A 100 17.14 11.07 -5.95
CA LYS A 100 16.84 11.70 -4.67
C LYS A 100 17.16 10.76 -3.52
N ILE A 101 17.86 11.29 -2.52
CA ILE A 101 18.08 10.63 -1.23
C ILE A 101 17.42 11.52 -0.18
N ARG A 102 16.66 10.92 0.74
CA ARG A 102 15.98 11.63 1.82
C ARG A 102 16.21 10.84 3.11
N GLY A 103 16.69 11.52 4.15
CA GLY A 103 16.70 10.98 5.50
C GLY A 103 15.27 10.84 6.01
N LEU A 104 14.91 9.65 6.50
CA LEU A 104 13.59 9.41 7.07
C LEU A 104 13.56 9.92 8.51
N GLY A 105 12.48 10.63 8.88
CA GLY A 105 12.24 11.07 10.27
C GLY A 105 11.74 9.92 11.16
N THR A 106 11.78 10.09 12.49
CA THR A 106 11.44 9.04 13.48
C THR A 106 10.08 8.37 13.26
N GLY A 107 9.09 9.09 12.71
CA GLY A 107 7.76 8.55 12.40
C GLY A 107 7.66 7.77 11.07
N GLU A 108 8.60 7.95 10.14
CA GLU A 108 8.57 7.33 8.81
C GLU A 108 9.21 5.93 8.80
N TYR A 109 9.93 5.55 9.86
CA TYR A 109 10.46 4.20 10.07
C TYR A 109 9.38 3.16 10.42
N ALA A 110 8.14 3.57 10.71
CA ALA A 110 7.07 2.66 11.11
C ALA A 110 6.81 1.58 10.05
N TRP A 111 6.89 1.93 8.76
CA TRP A 111 6.65 0.99 7.66
C TRP A 111 7.75 -0.06 7.51
N SER A 112 9.03 0.32 7.65
CA SER A 112 10.14 -0.64 7.58
C SER A 112 10.19 -1.55 8.81
N LEU A 113 9.82 -1.03 9.99
CA LEU A 113 9.71 -1.80 11.23
C LEU A 113 8.60 -2.87 11.13
N GLU A 114 7.44 -2.49 10.61
CA GLU A 114 6.31 -3.40 10.38
C GLU A 114 6.65 -4.48 9.35
N GLY A 115 7.31 -4.10 8.25
CA GLY A 115 7.76 -5.05 7.23
C GLY A 115 8.70 -6.12 7.77
N ARG A 116 9.66 -5.73 8.62
CA ARG A 116 10.57 -6.67 9.30
C ARG A 116 9.81 -7.59 10.25
N MET A 117 8.91 -7.05 11.07
CA MET A 117 8.10 -7.83 12.01
C MET A 117 7.29 -8.91 11.26
N LYS A 118 6.62 -8.53 10.18
CA LYS A 118 5.82 -9.43 9.35
C LYS A 118 6.68 -10.53 8.70
N HIS A 119 7.88 -10.18 8.24
CA HIS A 119 8.80 -11.16 7.66
C HIS A 119 9.28 -12.17 8.70
N HIS A 120 9.69 -11.73 9.89
CA HIS A 120 10.12 -12.61 10.98
C HIS A 120 8.99 -13.48 11.53
N MET A 121 7.76 -12.95 11.62
CA MET A 121 6.58 -13.68 12.08
C MET A 121 6.04 -14.69 11.05
N SER A 122 6.45 -14.58 9.79
CA SER A 122 6.01 -15.52 8.75
C SER A 122 6.57 -16.93 8.92
N HIS A 123 7.65 -17.08 9.69
CA HIS A 123 8.29 -18.37 9.94
C HIS A 123 7.62 -19.04 11.15
N ARG A 124 6.77 -20.04 10.90
CA ARG A 124 6.30 -20.95 11.96
C ARG A 124 7.50 -21.76 12.45
N ILE A 125 7.98 -21.45 13.64
CA ILE A 125 8.88 -22.33 14.38
C ILE A 125 8.06 -23.58 14.72
N GLN A 126 8.32 -24.69 14.04
CA GLN A 126 7.71 -25.97 14.35
C GLN A 126 8.23 -26.38 15.72
N HIS A 127 7.39 -26.26 16.75
CA HIS A 127 7.73 -26.68 18.10
C HIS A 127 8.01 -28.19 18.06
N ARG A 128 9.29 -28.56 18.15
CA ARG A 128 9.68 -29.96 18.29
C ARG A 128 9.36 -30.37 19.72
N ASP A 129 8.39 -31.26 19.86
CA ASP A 129 8.01 -31.83 21.16
C ASP A 129 9.18 -32.69 21.69
N PRO A 130 9.74 -32.41 22.88
CA PRO A 130 10.73 -33.26 23.50
C PRO A 130 10.03 -34.53 24.03
N LYS A 131 10.31 -35.65 23.37
CA LYS A 131 9.91 -36.99 23.81
C LYS A 131 10.74 -37.45 25.01
#